data_AF-A0A662GPH9-F1
#
_entry.id   AF-A0A662GPH9-F1
#
_cell.length_a   1.000
_cell.length_b   1.000
_cell.length_c   1.000
_cell.angle_alpha   90.00
_cell.angle_beta   90.00
_cell.angle_gamma   90.00
#
_symmetry.space_group_name_H-M   'P 1'
#
loop_
_entity.id
_entity.type
_entity.pdbx_description
1 polymer ?
#
loop_
_entity_poly.entity_id
_entity_poly.type
_entity_poly.pdbx_seq_one_letter_code
_entity_poly.pdbx_strand_id
1 'polypeptide(L)'
;GANYIYATPSSMIGNVGVIAYAPSIVLPTEEILETGAYKLAGFSVREFPLVLETIFQTFVDSVRESRGNRLRISIDEVSTGKLFIAAQAVEAGLIDDLGSYLDAIDKAASLANITEYEVVDLTRKAKIELQITAESTGYWIWISHGKIPESIIANLSELGYLIYYVPPYMVENPLGFYDVISRRERFYDEMFRQTVENTNATRKIFIDLSHRNVFPTPIMMEFIGKLVEKGGKILFLKSNNFEEALKAKPSALIIFTPLESYRGEEIKAIKQYIKNGGKLVIAHDPAIDFPIYVNELAQEFGFVFGTGYLYSSESKYGIYRNVIVETFENSSLTKDIDTLIIFTGTSIYTNATKIALTSSDTKMAITDRASEHTIIALNGTVLALSDITFMLDPFIQLADNEKFVDNLVDWLLCDLEEREG
;
A
#
# COMPACT_ATOMS: atom_id res chain seq x y z
N GLY A 1 -0.18 -18.52 -25.79
CA GLY A 1 1.26 -18.57 -25.52
C GLY A 1 2.04 -18.79 -26.80
N ALA A 2 3.34 -18.49 -26.81
CA ALA A 2 4.21 -18.77 -27.96
C ALA A 2 4.60 -20.26 -28.03
N ASN A 3 4.82 -20.79 -29.23
CA ASN A 3 5.31 -22.17 -29.40
C ASN A 3 6.76 -22.33 -28.92
N TYR A 4 7.61 -21.33 -29.18
CA TYR A 4 9.03 -21.29 -28.79
C TYR A 4 9.46 -19.86 -28.46
N ILE A 5 10.29 -19.68 -27.43
CA ILE A 5 10.74 -18.38 -26.94
C ILE A 5 12.26 -18.32 -26.93
N TYR A 6 12.81 -17.35 -27.65
CA TYR A 6 14.23 -16.98 -27.60
C TYR A 6 14.43 -15.70 -26.80
N ALA A 7 15.59 -15.57 -26.16
CA ALA A 7 16.08 -14.28 -25.69
C ALA A 7 17.59 -14.14 -25.94
N THR A 8 18.08 -12.92 -26.14
CA THR A 8 19.52 -12.69 -26.23
C THR A 8 20.16 -12.85 -24.85
N PRO A 9 21.46 -13.21 -24.75
CA PRO A 9 22.10 -13.55 -23.46
C PRO A 9 21.99 -12.49 -22.36
N SER A 10 21.98 -11.20 -22.72
CA SER A 10 21.87 -10.08 -21.77
C SER A 10 20.43 -9.69 -21.43
N SER A 11 19.43 -10.40 -21.95
CA SER A 11 18.01 -10.12 -21.67
C SER A 11 17.66 -10.46 -20.22
N MET A 12 16.75 -9.68 -19.64
CA MET A 12 16.13 -9.95 -18.35
C MET A 12 14.71 -10.49 -18.59
N ILE A 13 14.44 -11.67 -18.05
CA ILE A 13 13.16 -12.38 -18.20
C ILE A 13 12.54 -12.56 -16.81
N GLY A 14 11.24 -12.37 -16.67
CA GLY A 14 10.55 -12.52 -15.40
C GLY A 14 9.54 -11.41 -15.20
N ASN A 15 9.48 -10.86 -13.98
CA ASN A 15 8.45 -9.88 -13.58
C ASN A 15 7.03 -10.40 -13.86
N VAL A 16 6.81 -11.68 -13.54
CA VAL A 16 5.51 -12.33 -13.66
C VAL A 16 4.68 -11.94 -12.46
N GLY A 17 3.68 -11.08 -12.69
CA GLY A 17 2.75 -10.66 -11.66
C GLY A 17 1.82 -9.55 -12.13
N VAL A 18 1.09 -8.96 -11.18
CA VAL A 18 0.09 -7.92 -11.45
C VAL A 18 0.44 -6.68 -10.65
N ILE A 19 0.51 -5.54 -11.33
CA ILE A 19 0.61 -4.21 -10.73
C ILE A 19 -0.63 -3.44 -11.15
N ALA A 20 -1.30 -2.82 -10.18
CA ALA A 20 -2.48 -2.01 -10.42
C ALA A 20 -2.52 -0.79 -9.51
N TYR A 21 -3.24 0.23 -9.97
CA TYR A 21 -3.58 1.38 -9.15
C TYR A 21 -4.77 1.06 -8.26
N ALA A 22 -4.66 1.38 -6.96
CA ALA A 22 -5.76 1.25 -6.04
C ALA A 22 -6.93 2.17 -6.43
N PRO A 23 -8.19 1.77 -6.21
CA PRO A 23 -9.34 2.63 -6.43
C PRO A 23 -9.30 3.83 -5.48
N SER A 24 -9.82 4.96 -5.94
CA SER A 24 -9.92 6.18 -5.13
C SER A 24 -11.08 6.09 -4.16
N ILE A 25 -10.97 6.77 -3.01
CA ILE A 25 -12.13 7.09 -2.17
C ILE A 25 -12.94 8.16 -2.91
N VAL A 26 -14.19 7.85 -3.21
CA VAL A 26 -15.08 8.73 -3.97
C VAL A 26 -15.83 9.62 -2.99
N LEU A 27 -15.72 10.94 -3.19
CA LEU A 27 -16.57 11.92 -2.52
C LEU A 27 -17.83 12.14 -3.37
N PRO A 28 -19.03 11.99 -2.79
CA PRO A 28 -20.26 12.19 -3.54
C PRO A 28 -20.41 13.66 -3.95
N THR A 29 -21.12 13.89 -5.06
CA THR A 29 -21.49 15.23 -5.54
C THR A 29 -22.95 15.25 -5.94
N GLU A 30 -23.59 16.41 -5.88
CA GLU A 30 -24.96 16.57 -6.44
C GLU A 30 -24.95 16.83 -7.96
N GLU A 31 -23.77 17.02 -8.56
CA GLU A 31 -23.61 17.27 -10.01
C GLU A 31 -23.52 15.96 -10.82
N ILE A 32 -22.91 14.94 -10.25
CA ILE A 32 -22.78 13.60 -10.82
C ILE A 32 -23.60 12.67 -9.94
N LEU A 33 -24.65 12.06 -10.52
CA LEU A 33 -25.53 11.13 -9.83
C LEU A 33 -25.31 9.70 -10.35
N GLU A 34 -24.86 8.82 -9.46
CA GLU A 34 -24.58 7.43 -9.75
C GLU A 34 -25.64 6.50 -9.16
N THR A 35 -26.05 5.50 -9.93
CA THR A 35 -27.09 4.55 -9.53
C THR A 35 -26.54 3.33 -8.77
N GLY A 36 -25.27 3.35 -8.36
CA GLY A 36 -24.65 2.23 -7.65
C GLY A 36 -23.38 2.63 -6.92
N ALA A 37 -23.19 2.07 -5.72
CA ALA A 37 -22.12 2.44 -4.78
C ALA A 37 -20.71 2.33 -5.35
N TYR A 38 -20.48 1.41 -6.30
CA TYR A 38 -19.16 1.18 -6.89
C TYR A 38 -19.05 1.69 -8.34
N LYS A 39 -20.02 2.47 -8.84
CA LYS A 39 -20.05 2.86 -10.25
C LYS A 39 -18.89 3.77 -10.65
N LEU A 40 -18.37 4.56 -9.70
CA LEU A 40 -17.22 5.44 -9.91
C LEU A 40 -15.89 4.77 -9.52
N ALA A 41 -15.86 4.00 -8.43
CA ALA A 41 -14.63 3.38 -7.92
C ALA A 41 -14.33 1.99 -8.51
N GLY A 42 -15.32 1.31 -9.07
CA GLY A 42 -15.27 -0.09 -9.51
C GLY A 42 -15.36 -1.08 -8.35
N PHE A 43 -14.59 -0.87 -7.29
CA PHE A 43 -14.48 -1.76 -6.13
C PHE A 43 -14.35 -0.97 -4.83
N SER A 44 -14.63 -1.63 -3.71
CA SER A 44 -14.20 -1.12 -2.40
C SER A 44 -12.68 -1.18 -2.28
N VAL A 45 -12.06 -0.16 -1.67
CA VAL A 45 -10.62 -0.10 -1.44
C VAL A 45 -10.12 -1.32 -0.64
N ARG A 46 -10.94 -1.82 0.30
CA ARG A 46 -10.61 -2.97 1.15
C ARG A 46 -10.70 -4.33 0.46
N GLU A 47 -11.51 -4.43 -0.60
CA GLU A 47 -11.68 -5.66 -1.39
C GLU A 47 -10.64 -5.75 -2.50
N PHE A 48 -10.08 -4.62 -2.91
CA PHE A 48 -9.15 -4.54 -4.02
C PHE A 48 -7.92 -5.46 -3.90
N PRO A 49 -7.29 -5.66 -2.72
CA PRO A 49 -6.22 -6.65 -2.56
C PRO A 49 -6.64 -8.08 -2.95
N LEU A 50 -7.87 -8.49 -2.65
CA LEU A 50 -8.39 -9.82 -2.98
C LEU A 50 -8.73 -9.95 -4.47
N VAL A 51 -9.21 -8.85 -5.07
CA VAL A 51 -9.40 -8.77 -6.54
C VAL A 51 -8.06 -8.94 -7.25
N LEU A 52 -7.00 -8.27 -6.76
CA LEU A 52 -5.66 -8.42 -7.33
C LEU A 52 -5.10 -9.82 -7.17
N GLU A 53 -5.32 -10.46 -6.02
CA GLU A 53 -4.94 -11.86 -5.81
C GLU A 53 -5.61 -12.78 -6.83
N THR A 54 -6.90 -12.58 -7.12
CA THR A 54 -7.63 -13.37 -8.12
C THR A 54 -7.08 -13.18 -9.54
N ILE A 55 -6.81 -11.94 -9.94
CA ILE A 55 -6.22 -11.63 -11.24
C ILE A 55 -4.81 -12.22 -11.33
N PHE A 56 -4.04 -12.10 -10.26
CA PHE A 56 -2.70 -12.64 -10.16
C PHE A 56 -2.70 -14.17 -10.35
N GLN A 57 -3.58 -14.90 -9.67
CA GLN A 57 -3.65 -16.36 -9.85
C GLN A 57 -4.07 -16.77 -11.25
N THR A 58 -5.00 -16.05 -11.87
CA THR A 58 -5.38 -16.30 -13.27
C THR A 58 -4.17 -16.14 -14.21
N PHE A 59 -3.34 -15.11 -13.96
CA PHE A 59 -2.14 -14.86 -14.75
C PHE A 59 -1.07 -15.94 -14.53
N VAL A 60 -0.84 -16.31 -13.28
CA VAL A 60 0.13 -17.36 -12.89
C VAL A 60 -0.28 -18.72 -13.47
N ASP A 61 -1.56 -19.06 -13.42
CA ASP A 61 -2.08 -20.30 -14.00
C ASP A 61 -1.92 -20.31 -15.52
N SER A 62 -2.15 -19.17 -16.20
CA SER A 62 -1.90 -19.04 -17.65
C SER A 62 -0.43 -19.28 -18.01
N VAL A 63 0.52 -18.82 -17.18
CA VAL A 63 1.96 -19.10 -17.37
C VAL A 63 2.24 -20.58 -17.17
N ARG A 64 1.69 -21.18 -16.10
CA ARG A 64 1.85 -22.60 -15.79
C ARG A 64 1.33 -23.47 -16.94
N GLU A 65 0.15 -23.19 -17.46
CA GLU A 65 -0.46 -23.90 -18.59
C GLU A 65 0.36 -23.72 -19.88
N SER A 66 0.78 -22.49 -20.19
CA SER A 66 1.50 -22.21 -21.44
C SER A 66 2.90 -22.85 -21.47
N ARG A 67 3.59 -22.94 -20.33
CA ARG A 67 4.91 -23.56 -20.27
C ARG A 67 4.78 -25.08 -20.04
N GLY A 68 3.79 -25.53 -19.29
CA GLY A 68 3.55 -26.94 -18.98
C GLY A 68 4.79 -27.59 -18.35
N ASN A 69 5.13 -28.79 -18.82
CA ASN A 69 6.31 -29.54 -18.36
C ASN A 69 7.66 -28.85 -18.67
N ARG A 70 7.66 -27.76 -19.45
CA ARG A 70 8.88 -26.98 -19.71
C ARG A 70 9.26 -26.08 -18.54
N LEU A 71 8.29 -25.66 -17.71
CA LEU A 71 8.57 -24.84 -16.53
C LEU A 71 9.20 -25.73 -15.45
N ARG A 72 10.45 -25.46 -15.10
CA ARG A 72 11.23 -26.27 -14.15
C ARG A 72 11.32 -25.63 -12.77
N ILE A 73 11.26 -24.30 -12.73
CA ILE A 73 11.23 -23.53 -11.49
C ILE A 73 9.84 -23.64 -10.83
N SER A 74 9.78 -23.53 -9.50
CA SER A 74 8.49 -23.51 -8.80
C SER A 74 7.67 -22.30 -9.20
N ILE A 75 6.35 -22.48 -9.22
CA ILE A 75 5.45 -21.39 -9.54
C ILE A 75 5.53 -20.26 -8.50
N ASP A 76 5.83 -20.59 -7.25
CA ASP A 76 6.00 -19.62 -6.17
C ASP A 76 7.20 -18.71 -6.43
N GLU A 77 8.31 -19.24 -6.96
CA GLU A 77 9.48 -18.42 -7.29
C GLU A 77 9.23 -17.56 -8.52
N VAL A 78 8.49 -18.06 -9.52
CA VAL A 78 8.02 -17.24 -10.66
C VAL A 78 7.15 -16.07 -10.19
N SER A 79 6.26 -16.37 -9.24
CA SER A 79 5.27 -15.49 -8.65
C SER A 79 5.87 -14.36 -7.80
N THR A 80 7.16 -14.43 -7.47
CA THR A 80 7.88 -13.34 -6.77
C THR A 80 8.07 -12.08 -7.62
N GLY A 81 7.91 -12.18 -8.94
CA GLY A 81 8.18 -11.07 -9.85
C GLY A 81 9.67 -10.75 -10.06
N LYS A 82 10.59 -11.61 -9.58
CA LYS A 82 12.02 -11.43 -9.83
C LYS A 82 12.38 -11.53 -11.32
N LEU A 83 13.52 -10.92 -11.66
CA LEU A 83 14.14 -11.02 -12.97
C LEU A 83 15.22 -12.10 -12.95
N PHE A 84 15.28 -12.86 -14.03
CA PHE A 84 16.27 -13.87 -14.33
C PHE A 84 17.06 -13.40 -15.55
N ILE A 85 18.38 -13.52 -15.52
CA ILE A 85 19.16 -13.36 -16.76
C ILE A 85 18.79 -14.48 -17.73
N ALA A 86 18.85 -14.25 -19.04
CA ALA A 86 18.35 -15.18 -20.05
C ALA A 86 18.86 -16.62 -19.88
N ALA A 87 20.13 -16.81 -19.53
CA ALA A 87 20.69 -18.14 -19.27
C ALA A 87 19.97 -18.86 -18.11
N GLN A 88 19.73 -18.17 -16.99
CA GLN A 88 18.94 -18.70 -15.87
C GLN A 88 17.48 -18.93 -16.27
N ALA A 89 16.92 -18.09 -17.14
CA ALA A 89 15.55 -18.25 -17.62
C ALA A 89 15.37 -19.50 -18.50
N VAL A 90 16.38 -19.91 -19.28
CA VAL A 90 16.40 -21.20 -19.99
C VAL A 90 16.41 -22.35 -18.99
N GLU A 91 17.28 -22.29 -17.98
CA GLU A 91 17.40 -23.32 -16.95
C GLU A 91 16.10 -23.47 -16.14
N ALA A 92 15.48 -22.34 -15.77
CA ALA A 92 14.20 -22.26 -15.08
C ALA A 92 13.01 -22.68 -15.96
N GLY A 93 13.18 -22.71 -17.29
CA GLY A 93 12.12 -23.06 -18.22
C GLY A 93 11.14 -21.94 -18.54
N LEU A 94 11.51 -20.69 -18.23
CA LEU A 94 10.75 -19.48 -18.57
C LEU A 94 10.84 -19.15 -20.07
N ILE A 95 11.98 -19.45 -20.68
CA ILE A 95 12.20 -19.41 -22.13
C ILE A 95 12.71 -20.76 -22.63
N ASP A 96 12.77 -20.96 -23.94
CA ASP A 96 13.18 -22.23 -24.53
C ASP A 96 14.68 -22.26 -24.85
N ASP A 97 15.27 -21.15 -25.32
CA ASP A 97 16.70 -21.10 -25.64
C ASP A 97 17.24 -19.66 -25.77
N LEU A 98 18.56 -19.52 -25.87
CA LEU A 98 19.23 -18.26 -26.22
C LEU A 98 19.26 -18.10 -27.73
N GLY A 99 18.94 -16.89 -28.21
CA GLY A 99 18.91 -16.63 -29.65
C GLY A 99 18.68 -15.17 -29.98
N SER A 100 19.06 -14.83 -31.19
CA SER A 100 18.82 -13.54 -31.82
C SER A 100 17.45 -13.50 -32.52
N TYR A 101 17.12 -12.33 -33.05
CA TYR A 101 15.94 -12.17 -33.90
C TYR A 101 15.97 -13.07 -35.14
N LEU A 102 17.16 -13.30 -35.73
CA LEU A 102 17.30 -14.17 -36.90
C LEU A 102 17.02 -15.63 -36.55
N ASP A 103 17.51 -16.09 -35.39
CA ASP A 103 17.24 -17.45 -34.91
C ASP A 103 15.73 -17.67 -34.68
N ALA A 104 15.02 -16.64 -34.21
CA ALA A 104 13.57 -16.69 -34.04
C ALA A 104 12.82 -16.78 -35.39
N ILE A 105 13.27 -16.08 -36.43
CA ILE A 105 12.71 -16.18 -37.78
C ILE A 105 12.91 -17.59 -38.34
N ASP A 106 14.14 -18.10 -38.26
CA ASP A 106 14.49 -19.42 -38.79
C ASP A 106 13.70 -20.52 -38.06
N LYS A 107 13.52 -20.37 -36.74
CA LYS A 107 12.67 -21.26 -35.94
C LYS A 107 11.21 -21.19 -36.35
N ALA A 108 10.67 -19.99 -36.59
CA ALA A 108 9.28 -19.83 -37.03
C ALA A 108 9.05 -20.46 -38.41
N ALA A 109 9.97 -20.25 -39.36
CA ALA A 109 9.93 -20.89 -40.68
C ALA A 109 9.99 -22.43 -40.57
N SER A 110 10.87 -22.95 -39.70
CA SER A 110 10.95 -24.38 -39.41
C SER A 110 9.67 -24.95 -38.80
N LEU A 111 9.04 -24.25 -37.85
CA LEU A 111 7.76 -24.66 -37.26
C LEU A 111 6.60 -24.64 -38.27
N ALA A 112 6.64 -23.73 -39.24
CA ALA A 112 5.68 -23.65 -40.34
C ALA A 112 6.00 -24.58 -41.52
N ASN A 113 7.14 -25.28 -41.47
CA ASN A 113 7.65 -26.14 -42.53
C ASN A 113 7.81 -25.42 -43.88
N ILE A 114 8.32 -24.18 -43.86
CA ILE A 114 8.61 -23.37 -45.05
C ILE A 114 10.11 -23.15 -45.19
N THR A 115 10.61 -23.20 -46.43
CA THR A 115 12.04 -23.03 -46.75
C THR A 115 12.32 -21.77 -47.55
N GLU A 116 11.30 -21.22 -48.21
CA GLU A 116 11.38 -19.97 -48.96
C GLU A 116 10.37 -18.99 -48.36
N TYR A 117 10.87 -17.87 -47.86
CA TYR A 117 10.06 -16.83 -47.24
C TYR A 117 10.73 -15.46 -47.39
N GLU A 118 9.91 -14.41 -47.34
CA GLU A 118 10.38 -13.07 -47.10
C GLU A 118 9.93 -12.61 -45.71
N VAL A 119 10.82 -11.91 -45.00
CA VAL A 119 10.48 -11.30 -43.71
C VAL A 119 9.93 -9.91 -43.98
N VAL A 120 8.66 -9.73 -43.66
CA VAL A 120 7.96 -8.46 -43.85
C VAL A 120 7.69 -7.81 -42.50
N ASP A 121 8.27 -6.63 -42.28
CA ASP A 121 7.90 -5.77 -41.15
C ASP A 121 6.59 -5.04 -41.48
N LEU A 122 5.49 -5.56 -40.91
CA LEU A 122 4.15 -4.98 -41.07
C LEU A 122 4.04 -3.57 -40.49
N THR A 123 4.80 -3.25 -39.44
CA THR A 123 4.81 -1.90 -38.85
C THR A 123 5.43 -0.91 -39.83
N ARG A 124 6.55 -1.29 -40.44
CA ARG A 124 7.21 -0.49 -41.48
C ARG A 124 6.32 -0.32 -42.71
N LYS A 125 5.66 -1.38 -43.19
CA LYS A 125 4.72 -1.28 -44.31
C LYS A 125 3.54 -0.36 -43.97
N ALA A 126 2.93 -0.53 -42.80
CA ALA A 126 1.84 0.33 -42.34
C ALA A 126 2.24 1.80 -42.23
N LYS A 127 3.46 2.11 -41.75
CA LYS A 127 3.97 3.50 -41.70
C LYS A 127 4.07 4.15 -43.09
N ILE A 128 4.56 3.39 -44.07
CA ILE A 128 4.71 3.88 -45.45
C ILE A 128 3.33 4.14 -46.06
N GLU A 129 2.42 3.16 -45.94
CA GLU A 129 1.08 3.24 -46.54
C GLU A 129 0.24 4.35 -45.91
N LEU A 130 0.32 4.52 -44.59
CA LEU A 130 -0.41 5.53 -43.84
C LEU A 130 0.30 6.88 -43.77
N GLN A 131 1.44 7.04 -44.47
CA GLN A 131 2.25 8.26 -44.50
C GLN A 131 2.66 8.79 -43.11
N ILE A 132 2.94 7.88 -42.18
CA ILE A 132 3.28 8.21 -40.79
C ILE A 132 4.77 8.52 -40.72
N THR A 133 5.10 9.79 -40.49
CA THR A 133 6.48 10.31 -40.48
C THR A 133 7.14 10.33 -39.10
N ALA A 134 6.41 10.00 -38.03
CA ALA A 134 6.93 10.00 -36.67
C ALA A 134 7.83 8.77 -36.38
N GLU A 135 8.98 9.01 -35.76
CA GLU A 135 9.87 7.97 -35.24
C GLU A 135 9.30 7.31 -33.99
N SER A 136 8.32 6.40 -34.13
CA SER A 136 7.89 5.63 -32.94
C SER A 136 7.00 4.41 -33.18
N THR A 137 7.00 3.53 -32.17
CA THR A 137 6.22 2.32 -31.92
C THR A 137 4.71 2.54 -32.03
N GLY A 138 3.91 1.48 -32.17
CA GLY A 138 2.45 1.54 -32.36
C GLY A 138 1.67 2.41 -31.35
N TYR A 139 2.26 2.71 -30.19
CA TYR A 139 1.79 3.70 -29.23
C TYR A 139 1.60 5.09 -29.85
N TRP A 140 2.53 5.59 -30.67
CA TRP A 140 2.47 6.95 -31.22
C TRP A 140 1.53 7.11 -32.41
N ILE A 141 1.37 6.05 -33.22
CA ILE A 141 0.34 5.95 -34.27
C ILE A 141 -1.07 6.09 -33.66
N TRP A 142 -1.25 5.50 -32.47
CA TRP A 142 -2.52 5.45 -31.77
C TRP A 142 -2.91 6.81 -31.14
N ILE A 143 -1.94 7.61 -30.68
CA ILE A 143 -2.17 8.98 -30.14
C ILE A 143 -2.12 10.10 -31.19
N SER A 144 -1.45 9.91 -32.35
CA SER A 144 -1.25 11.01 -33.32
C SER A 144 -2.39 11.21 -34.32
N HIS A 145 -3.19 10.19 -34.61
CA HIS A 145 -4.23 10.26 -35.65
C HIS A 145 -5.67 10.10 -35.15
N GLY A 146 -5.88 9.79 -33.87
CA GLY A 146 -7.22 9.48 -33.37
C GLY A 146 -7.86 8.26 -34.08
N LYS A 147 -9.19 8.17 -33.96
CA LYS A 147 -10.02 6.96 -34.13
C LYS A 147 -9.71 6.11 -35.38
N ILE A 148 -9.49 4.82 -35.15
CA ILE A 148 -9.61 3.78 -36.17
C ILE A 148 -11.08 3.75 -36.66
N PRO A 149 -11.37 3.79 -37.98
CA PRO A 149 -12.73 3.67 -38.49
C PRO A 149 -13.39 2.37 -38.02
N GLU A 150 -14.60 2.46 -37.48
CA GLU A 150 -15.40 1.31 -37.00
C GLU A 150 -15.55 0.21 -38.07
N SER A 151 -15.57 0.61 -39.35
CA SER A 151 -15.64 -0.29 -40.51
C SER A 151 -14.43 -1.20 -40.70
N ILE A 152 -13.25 -0.81 -40.21
CA ILE A 152 -12.04 -1.66 -40.23
C ILE A 152 -12.11 -2.71 -39.11
N ILE A 153 -12.61 -2.30 -37.95
CA ILE A 153 -12.79 -3.16 -36.77
C ILE A 153 -13.90 -4.20 -37.02
N ALA A 154 -15.00 -3.78 -37.65
CA ALA A 154 -16.13 -4.64 -37.99
C ALA A 154 -15.81 -5.71 -39.06
N ASN A 155 -14.83 -5.47 -39.94
CA ASN A 155 -14.49 -6.37 -41.04
C ASN A 155 -13.37 -7.38 -40.72
N LEU A 156 -12.66 -7.22 -39.60
CA LEU A 156 -11.59 -8.16 -39.18
C LEU A 156 -12.09 -9.25 -38.24
N SER A 157 -13.30 -9.12 -37.69
CA SER A 157 -13.87 -10.01 -36.70
C SER A 157 -15.02 -10.83 -37.30
N GLU A 158 -14.75 -12.02 -37.82
CA GLU A 158 -15.82 -13.00 -38.12
C GLU A 158 -16.35 -13.72 -36.86
N LEU A 159 -16.18 -13.12 -35.67
CA LEU A 159 -16.68 -13.67 -34.41
C LEU A 159 -17.75 -12.75 -33.83
N GLY A 160 -18.90 -13.35 -33.53
CA GLY A 160 -20.06 -12.68 -32.94
C GLY A 160 -19.77 -12.10 -31.56
N TYR A 161 -20.47 -10.99 -31.28
CA TYR A 161 -20.43 -10.11 -30.11
C TYR A 161 -19.13 -9.32 -29.91
N LEU A 162 -19.26 -8.00 -30.09
CA LEU A 162 -18.23 -7.01 -29.79
C LEU A 162 -18.43 -6.51 -28.35
N ILE A 163 -17.51 -6.85 -27.46
CA ILE A 163 -17.33 -6.18 -26.17
C ILE A 163 -16.13 -5.26 -26.32
N TYR A 164 -16.32 -3.96 -26.10
CA TYR A 164 -15.23 -2.99 -26.08
C TYR A 164 -14.90 -2.61 -24.64
N TYR A 165 -13.66 -2.90 -24.22
CA TYR A 165 -13.04 -2.23 -23.08
C TYR A 165 -12.34 -0.98 -23.61
N VAL A 166 -12.82 0.20 -23.21
CA VAL A 166 -12.15 1.48 -23.48
C VAL A 166 -11.35 1.83 -22.23
N PRO A 167 -10.02 1.65 -22.24
CA PRO A 167 -9.23 1.97 -21.06
C PRO A 167 -9.34 3.45 -20.67
N PRO A 168 -9.22 3.79 -19.36
CA PRO A 168 -9.39 5.16 -18.86
C PRO A 168 -8.47 6.21 -19.50
N TYR A 169 -7.32 5.78 -20.05
CA TYR A 169 -6.36 6.63 -20.77
C TYR A 169 -6.78 6.96 -22.22
N MET A 170 -7.92 6.46 -22.69
CA MET A 170 -8.49 6.75 -24.03
C MET A 170 -9.54 7.88 -24.03
N VAL A 171 -9.73 8.60 -22.91
CA VAL A 171 -10.66 9.73 -22.79
C VAL A 171 -9.87 11.04 -22.73
N GLU A 172 -10.23 12.02 -23.57
CA GLU A 172 -9.59 13.35 -23.65
C GLU A 172 -9.84 14.19 -22.39
N ASN A 173 -8.88 14.15 -21.45
CA ASN A 173 -8.35 15.23 -20.58
C ASN A 173 -9.33 16.01 -19.65
N PRO A 174 -8.91 16.95 -18.76
CA PRO A 174 -7.67 17.19 -18.01
C PRO A 174 -7.97 17.65 -16.55
N LEU A 175 -8.89 17.04 -15.81
CA LEU A 175 -9.23 17.52 -14.45
C LEU A 175 -9.08 16.39 -13.44
N GLY A 176 -8.01 16.44 -12.65
CA GLY A 176 -8.06 15.80 -11.34
C GLY A 176 -6.95 14.82 -11.02
N PHE A 177 -6.35 14.07 -11.95
CA PHE A 177 -5.58 12.90 -11.51
C PHE A 177 -4.22 13.22 -10.86
N TYR A 178 -3.50 14.22 -11.38
CA TYR A 178 -2.41 14.88 -10.64
C TYR A 178 -2.93 15.87 -9.58
N ASP A 179 -4.18 16.31 -9.73
CA ASP A 179 -4.88 17.14 -8.73
C ASP A 179 -5.32 16.31 -7.51
N VAL A 180 -5.39 14.98 -7.52
CA VAL A 180 -5.71 14.16 -6.34
C VAL A 180 -4.50 14.15 -5.39
N ILE A 181 -3.29 14.18 -5.95
CA ILE A 181 -2.05 14.26 -5.18
C ILE A 181 -1.84 15.70 -4.66
N SER A 182 -2.10 16.74 -5.46
CA SER A 182 -1.99 18.14 -5.01
C SER A 182 -3.22 18.66 -4.24
N ARG A 183 -4.41 18.03 -4.39
CA ARG A 183 -5.55 18.17 -3.48
C ARG A 183 -5.34 17.38 -2.22
N ARG A 184 -4.60 16.27 -2.21
CA ARG A 184 -4.14 15.66 -0.94
C ARG A 184 -3.38 16.71 -0.14
N GLU A 185 -2.35 17.33 -0.73
CA GLU A 185 -1.59 18.40 -0.06
C GLU A 185 -2.46 19.60 0.37
N ARG A 186 -3.42 20.07 -0.46
CA ARG A 186 -4.33 21.18 -0.09
C ARG A 186 -5.47 20.80 0.87
N PHE A 187 -6.01 19.58 0.81
CA PHE A 187 -6.97 19.04 1.79
C PHE A 187 -6.33 18.91 3.17
N TYR A 188 -5.05 18.51 3.22
CA TYR A 188 -4.27 18.44 4.45
C TYR A 188 -3.91 19.81 5.05
N ASP A 189 -4.09 20.91 4.32
CA ASP A 189 -3.82 22.27 4.81
C ASP A 189 -5.10 23.02 5.23
N GLU A 190 -6.21 22.87 4.49
CA GLU A 190 -7.45 23.63 4.72
C GLU A 190 -8.35 23.06 5.83
N MET A 191 -8.33 21.74 6.08
CA MET A 191 -9.13 21.12 7.16
C MET A 191 -8.56 21.40 8.58
N PHE A 192 -7.43 22.09 8.64
CA PHE A 192 -6.61 22.26 9.84
C PHE A 192 -6.63 23.69 10.40
N ARG A 193 -7.70 24.46 10.16
CA ARG A 193 -7.94 25.74 10.85
C ARG A 193 -8.91 25.62 12.02
N GLN A 194 -8.49 24.90 13.06
CA GLN A 194 -8.99 25.16 14.40
C GLN A 194 -7.80 25.21 15.36
N THR A 195 -7.59 26.40 15.90
CA THR A 195 -6.85 26.66 17.13
C THR A 195 -7.77 26.37 18.30
N VAL A 196 -7.30 25.59 19.26
CA VAL A 196 -8.05 25.34 20.49
C VAL A 196 -7.91 26.54 21.40
N GLU A 197 -9.03 27.23 21.64
CA GLU A 197 -9.19 28.04 22.83
C GLU A 197 -9.44 27.14 24.05
N ASN A 198 -8.94 27.61 25.18
CA ASN A 198 -8.90 26.92 26.46
C ASN A 198 -10.30 26.46 26.90
N THR A 199 -10.60 25.16 26.77
CA THR A 199 -11.84 24.58 27.32
C THR A 199 -11.52 23.77 28.59
N ASN A 200 -12.35 23.92 29.62
CA ASN A 200 -12.32 23.16 30.89
C ASN A 200 -12.79 21.71 30.72
N ALA A 201 -12.53 21.09 29.58
CA ALA A 201 -12.93 19.72 29.30
C ALA A 201 -12.11 18.71 30.11
N THR A 202 -12.78 17.73 30.72
CA THR A 202 -12.16 16.49 31.17
C THR A 202 -11.88 15.59 29.95
N ARG A 203 -10.91 14.66 30.06
CA ARG A 203 -10.53 13.67 29.01
C ARG A 203 -10.04 14.25 27.66
N LYS A 204 -9.00 15.08 27.72
CA LYS A 204 -8.36 15.68 26.53
C LYS A 204 -7.42 14.69 25.85
N ILE A 205 -7.56 14.49 24.55
CA ILE A 205 -6.62 13.73 23.71
C ILE A 205 -5.92 14.72 22.79
N PHE A 206 -4.60 14.80 22.90
CA PHE A 206 -3.79 15.67 22.06
C PHE A 206 -3.29 14.90 20.85
N ILE A 207 -3.54 15.42 19.66
CA ILE A 207 -2.94 14.93 18.42
C ILE A 207 -1.96 16.00 17.98
N ASP A 208 -0.69 15.64 17.93
CA ASP A 208 0.33 16.58 17.52
C ASP A 208 0.33 16.75 16.00
N LEU A 209 0.28 17.98 15.51
CA LEU A 209 0.49 18.35 14.10
C LEU A 209 1.58 19.41 13.93
N SER A 210 2.20 19.92 15.02
CA SER A 210 3.22 20.97 14.92
C SER A 210 4.50 20.51 14.24
N HIS A 211 4.75 19.19 14.20
CA HIS A 211 5.92 18.57 13.58
C HIS A 211 5.58 17.85 12.27
N ARG A 212 4.53 18.34 11.60
CA ARG A 212 3.99 17.76 10.35
C ARG A 212 3.68 16.27 10.48
N ASN A 213 3.34 15.82 11.69
CA ASN A 213 2.89 14.45 11.93
C ASN A 213 1.69 14.13 11.04
N VAL A 214 1.70 12.94 10.46
CA VAL A 214 0.65 12.53 9.53
C VAL A 214 -0.53 11.93 10.29
N PHE A 215 -1.58 12.73 10.42
CA PHE A 215 -2.87 12.28 10.92
C PHE A 215 -3.94 12.51 9.83
N PRO A 216 -4.36 11.48 9.08
CA PRO A 216 -5.24 11.65 7.94
C PRO A 216 -6.71 11.77 8.35
N THR A 217 -7.06 12.90 8.97
CA THR A 217 -8.37 13.17 9.57
C THR A 217 -9.57 12.73 8.71
N PRO A 218 -9.69 13.05 7.40
CA PRO A 218 -10.89 12.70 6.61
C PRO A 218 -11.20 11.21 6.50
N ILE A 219 -10.23 10.35 6.80
CA ILE A 219 -10.35 8.88 6.69
C ILE A 219 -9.97 8.19 8.00
N MET A 220 -10.09 8.92 9.11
CA MET A 220 -9.87 8.46 10.49
C MET A 220 -11.09 8.85 11.36
N MET A 221 -12.24 9.06 10.72
CA MET A 221 -13.45 9.55 11.39
C MET A 221 -14.05 8.52 12.32
N GLU A 222 -13.92 7.22 12.03
CA GLU A 222 -14.41 6.17 12.93
C GLU A 222 -13.62 6.16 14.25
N PHE A 223 -12.28 6.24 14.19
CA PHE A 223 -11.44 6.34 15.39
C PHE A 223 -11.74 7.62 16.20
N ILE A 224 -11.86 8.77 15.53
CA ILE A 224 -12.25 10.04 16.15
C ILE A 224 -13.64 9.94 16.77
N GLY A 225 -14.59 9.33 16.06
CA GLY A 225 -15.97 9.10 16.52
C GLY A 225 -15.99 8.27 17.79
N LYS A 226 -15.31 7.12 17.80
CA LYS A 226 -15.19 6.24 18.97
C LYS A 226 -14.62 6.95 20.19
N LEU A 227 -13.61 7.81 20.03
CA LEU A 227 -13.08 8.65 21.10
C LEU A 227 -14.14 9.61 21.66
N VAL A 228 -14.89 10.30 20.78
CA VAL A 228 -15.92 11.28 21.16
C VAL A 228 -17.13 10.60 21.82
N GLU A 229 -17.56 9.45 21.30
CA GLU A 229 -18.66 8.64 21.88
C GLU A 229 -18.38 8.21 23.32
N LYS A 230 -17.10 7.97 23.65
CA LYS A 230 -16.64 7.67 25.02
C LYS A 230 -16.28 8.91 25.83
N GLY A 231 -16.67 10.10 25.37
CA GLY A 231 -16.53 11.38 26.06
C GLY A 231 -15.15 12.02 25.97
N GLY A 232 -14.27 11.50 25.11
CA GLY A 232 -12.98 12.11 24.79
C GLY A 232 -13.12 13.41 24.01
N LYS A 233 -12.23 14.37 24.25
CA LYS A 233 -12.15 15.61 23.47
C LYS A 233 -10.82 15.72 22.75
N ILE A 234 -10.87 15.74 21.43
CA ILE A 234 -9.69 15.73 20.56
C ILE A 234 -9.24 17.16 20.31
N LEU A 235 -7.95 17.42 20.52
CA LEU A 235 -7.33 18.73 20.39
C LEU A 235 -6.07 18.61 19.54
N PHE A 236 -6.05 19.30 18.40
CA PHE A 236 -4.93 19.28 17.45
C PHE A 236 -3.91 20.37 17.80
N LEU A 237 -2.65 20.00 18.02
CA LEU A 237 -1.57 20.93 18.34
C LEU A 237 -0.92 21.43 17.04
N LYS A 238 -0.82 22.76 16.87
CA LYS A 238 -0.33 23.38 15.61
C LYS A 238 0.69 24.50 15.82
N SER A 239 1.09 24.76 17.06
CA SER A 239 1.88 25.95 17.40
C SER A 239 3.20 25.59 18.07
N ASN A 240 4.14 26.53 18.02
CA ASN A 240 5.49 26.42 18.58
C ASN A 240 5.54 26.44 20.13
N ASN A 241 4.39 26.27 20.80
CA ASN A 241 4.29 26.28 22.27
C ASN A 241 3.80 24.91 22.78
N PHE A 242 4.35 23.85 22.19
CA PHE A 242 4.01 22.45 22.45
C PHE A 242 4.19 22.08 23.94
N GLU A 243 5.26 22.58 24.55
CA GLU A 243 5.61 22.36 25.95
C GLU A 243 4.58 22.97 26.91
N GLU A 244 4.07 24.16 26.59
CA GLU A 244 3.00 24.80 27.36
C GLU A 244 1.70 24.02 27.23
N ALA A 245 1.38 23.53 26.03
CA ALA A 245 0.19 22.71 25.82
C ALA A 245 0.19 21.48 26.73
N LEU A 246 1.33 20.76 26.84
CA LEU A 246 1.42 19.56 27.68
C LEU A 246 1.18 19.82 29.18
N LYS A 247 1.32 21.07 29.66
CA LYS A 247 0.94 21.43 31.05
C LYS A 247 -0.54 21.27 31.33
N ALA A 248 -1.39 21.23 30.29
CA ALA A 248 -2.82 20.92 30.42
C ALA A 248 -3.09 19.46 30.83
N LYS A 249 -2.05 18.60 30.90
CA LYS A 249 -2.12 17.19 31.31
C LYS A 249 -3.20 16.42 30.56
N PRO A 250 -3.08 16.29 29.23
CA PRO A 250 -4.04 15.50 28.44
C PRO A 250 -4.03 14.03 28.91
N SER A 251 -5.15 13.34 28.71
CA SER A 251 -5.28 11.89 28.96
C SER A 251 -4.34 11.07 28.08
N ALA A 252 -4.09 11.53 26.85
CA ALA A 252 -3.09 10.96 25.96
C ALA A 252 -2.54 11.99 24.97
N LEU A 253 -1.32 11.74 24.51
CA LEU A 253 -0.67 12.39 23.38
C LEU A 253 -0.51 11.36 22.24
N ILE A 254 -0.85 11.76 21.02
CA ILE A 254 -0.76 10.93 19.81
C ILE A 254 0.20 11.61 18.82
N ILE A 255 1.23 10.87 18.41
CA ILE A 255 2.26 11.28 17.46
C ILE A 255 2.35 10.21 16.37
N PHE A 256 1.87 10.52 15.16
CA PHE A 256 1.89 9.61 14.02
C PHE A 256 2.86 10.12 12.97
N THR A 257 3.87 9.32 12.64
CA THR A 257 4.84 9.55 11.56
C THR A 257 5.29 11.02 11.46
N PRO A 258 6.03 11.55 12.45
CA PRO A 258 6.61 12.89 12.38
C PRO A 258 7.45 13.08 11.12
N LEU A 259 7.32 14.25 10.50
CA LEU A 259 8.10 14.65 9.32
C LEU A 259 9.11 15.77 9.64
N GLU A 260 9.21 16.15 10.91
CA GLU A 260 10.18 17.11 11.44
C GLU A 260 10.71 16.67 12.81
N SER A 261 11.93 17.08 13.15
CA SER A 261 12.57 16.77 14.42
C SER A 261 11.91 17.50 15.60
N TYR A 262 11.83 16.83 16.75
CA TYR A 262 11.47 17.46 18.01
C TYR A 262 12.69 18.11 18.66
N ARG A 263 12.50 19.30 19.23
CA ARG A 263 13.54 20.00 20.00
C ARG A 263 13.81 19.26 21.30
N GLY A 264 15.02 19.39 21.83
CA GLY A 264 15.40 18.75 23.10
C GLY A 264 14.53 19.18 24.30
N GLU A 265 13.96 20.38 24.27
CA GLU A 265 13.01 20.86 25.29
C GLU A 265 11.64 20.18 25.17
N GLU A 266 11.17 19.96 23.95
CA GLU A 266 9.93 19.23 23.67
C GLU A 266 10.05 17.77 24.10
N ILE A 267 11.15 17.10 23.76
CA ILE A 267 11.44 15.73 24.21
C ILE A 267 11.45 15.65 25.74
N LYS A 268 12.09 16.61 26.43
CA LYS A 268 12.08 16.69 27.90
C LYS A 268 10.65 16.86 28.45
N ALA A 269 9.83 17.69 27.81
CA ALA A 269 8.44 17.90 28.22
C ALA A 269 7.61 16.62 28.07
N ILE A 270 7.75 15.89 26.94
CA ILE A 270 7.08 14.59 26.73
C ILE A 270 7.52 13.58 27.79
N LYS A 271 8.83 13.45 28.04
CA LYS A 271 9.35 12.53 29.07
C LYS A 271 8.80 12.85 30.46
N GLN A 272 8.71 14.13 30.82
CA GLN A 272 8.13 14.54 32.10
C GLN A 272 6.62 14.26 32.17
N TYR A 273 5.90 14.45 31.06
CA TYR A 273 4.48 14.09 30.94
C TYR A 273 4.26 12.58 31.17
N ILE A 274 5.06 11.73 30.55
CA ILE A 274 5.02 10.26 30.76
C ILE A 274 5.38 9.88 32.20
N LYS A 275 6.41 10.49 32.78
CA LYS A 275 6.78 10.27 34.19
C LYS A 275 5.64 10.60 35.16
N ASN A 276 4.75 11.53 34.78
CA ASN A 276 3.57 11.91 35.56
C ASN A 276 2.35 11.02 35.27
N GLY A 277 2.51 9.88 34.58
CA GLY A 277 1.42 8.95 34.25
C GLY A 277 0.69 9.27 32.94
N GLY A 278 1.16 10.25 32.16
CA GLY A 278 0.63 10.52 30.83
C GLY A 278 0.77 9.33 29.89
N LYS A 279 -0.08 9.25 28.86
CA LYS A 279 -0.02 8.20 27.83
C LYS A 279 0.46 8.76 26.52
N LEU A 280 1.26 8.00 25.81
CA LEU A 280 1.75 8.37 24.49
C LEU A 280 1.56 7.23 23.51
N VAL A 281 1.00 7.53 22.35
CA VAL A 281 1.02 6.66 21.18
C VAL A 281 2.02 7.25 20.19
N ILE A 282 3.04 6.47 19.85
CA ILE A 282 3.96 6.76 18.75
C ILE A 282 3.67 5.75 17.65
N ALA A 283 3.33 6.24 16.46
CA ALA A 283 3.17 5.38 15.30
C ALA A 283 4.11 5.79 14.17
N HIS A 284 4.49 4.82 13.35
CA HIS A 284 5.21 5.07 12.10
C HIS A 284 4.61 4.22 10.99
N ASP A 285 4.31 4.84 9.85
CA ASP A 285 3.88 4.15 8.64
C ASP A 285 4.95 4.33 7.55
N PRO A 286 5.64 3.25 7.13
CA PRO A 286 6.71 3.33 6.14
C PRO A 286 6.20 3.58 4.71
N ALA A 287 4.89 3.62 4.46
CA ALA A 287 4.36 4.09 3.18
C ALA A 287 4.36 5.63 3.08
N ILE A 288 4.64 6.33 4.18
CA ILE A 288 4.68 7.80 4.23
C ILE A 288 6.11 8.31 4.11
N ASP A 289 7.01 7.88 4.99
CA ASP A 289 8.42 8.32 5.00
C ASP A 289 9.31 7.27 5.71
N PHE A 290 10.63 7.48 5.71
CA PHE A 290 11.56 6.72 6.52
C PHE A 290 11.45 7.07 8.01
N PRO A 291 11.78 6.14 8.93
CA PRO A 291 11.63 6.36 10.36
C PRO A 291 12.77 7.20 10.95
N ILE A 292 13.13 8.33 10.33
CA ILE A 292 14.20 9.21 10.80
C ILE A 292 13.72 9.96 12.05
N TYR A 293 12.76 10.87 11.88
CA TYR A 293 12.28 11.74 12.96
C TYR A 293 11.54 10.98 14.05
N VAL A 294 10.81 9.91 13.68
CA VAL A 294 10.11 9.10 14.68
C VAL A 294 11.10 8.39 15.59
N ASN A 295 12.25 7.94 15.09
CA ASN A 295 13.26 7.26 15.90
C ASN A 295 14.07 8.23 16.77
N GLU A 296 14.21 9.50 16.38
CA GLU A 296 14.75 10.54 17.27
C GLU A 296 13.95 10.64 18.58
N LEU A 297 12.61 10.50 18.49
CA LEU A 297 11.73 10.50 19.65
C LEU A 297 11.57 9.11 20.30
N ALA A 298 11.29 8.08 19.51
CA ALA A 298 10.89 6.76 19.99
C ALA A 298 11.99 6.04 20.80
N GLN A 299 13.26 6.30 20.47
CA GLN A 299 14.38 5.71 21.20
C GLN A 299 14.45 6.16 22.66
N GLU A 300 13.98 7.38 22.97
CA GLU A 300 13.88 7.90 24.33
C GLU A 300 12.88 7.10 25.20
N PHE A 301 12.02 6.32 24.55
CA PHE A 301 11.01 5.45 25.17
C PHE A 301 11.29 3.96 24.93
N GLY A 302 12.48 3.60 24.43
CA GLY A 302 12.92 2.21 24.29
C GLY A 302 12.41 1.51 23.03
N PHE A 303 12.07 2.26 21.98
CA PHE A 303 11.65 1.72 20.69
C PHE A 303 12.52 2.23 19.55
N VAL A 304 12.75 1.38 18.55
CA VAL A 304 13.30 1.78 17.24
C VAL A 304 12.47 1.14 16.15
N PHE A 305 11.89 1.95 15.27
CA PHE A 305 11.17 1.51 14.09
C PHE A 305 12.15 1.15 12.97
N GLY A 306 11.94 -0.01 12.35
CA GLY A 306 12.75 -0.52 11.26
C GLY A 306 12.56 0.25 9.96
N THR A 307 13.62 0.34 9.16
CA THR A 307 13.56 0.89 7.80
C THR A 307 12.99 -0.15 6.84
N GLY A 308 11.95 0.24 6.10
CA GLY A 308 11.24 -0.63 5.15
C GLY A 308 9.92 -1.15 5.70
N TYR A 309 9.20 -1.90 4.86
CA TYR A 309 7.94 -2.55 5.22
C TYR A 309 8.12 -4.06 5.41
N LEU A 310 7.20 -4.66 6.14
CA LEU A 310 7.08 -6.10 6.33
C LEU A 310 6.21 -6.71 5.25
N TYR A 311 6.53 -7.93 4.86
CA TYR A 311 5.76 -8.66 3.88
C TYR A 311 5.83 -10.17 4.09
N SER A 312 4.79 -10.88 3.67
CA SER A 312 4.65 -12.32 3.81
C SER A 312 4.06 -12.93 2.54
N SER A 313 4.53 -14.11 2.15
CA SER A 313 3.94 -14.87 1.05
C SER A 313 2.78 -15.75 1.50
N GLU A 314 2.73 -16.12 2.78
CA GLU A 314 1.77 -17.08 3.35
C GLU A 314 0.72 -16.36 4.21
N SER A 315 1.17 -15.66 5.26
CA SER A 315 0.36 -14.93 6.23
C SER A 315 -0.02 -13.52 5.72
N LYS A 316 -0.81 -13.46 4.64
CA LYS A 316 -1.19 -12.21 3.97
C LYS A 316 -2.68 -12.08 3.64
N TYR A 317 -3.18 -10.84 3.62
CA TYR A 317 -4.51 -10.49 3.13
C TYR A 317 -4.44 -9.97 1.69
N GLY A 318 -4.68 -10.87 0.73
CA GLY A 318 -4.58 -10.60 -0.70
C GLY A 318 -3.14 -10.47 -1.17
N ILE A 319 -2.56 -9.27 -1.02
CA ILE A 319 -1.20 -8.97 -1.52
C ILE A 319 -0.15 -9.12 -0.42
N TYR A 320 1.08 -9.44 -0.83
CA TYR A 320 2.19 -9.85 0.06
C TYR A 320 2.55 -8.86 1.18
N ARG A 321 2.28 -7.57 1.02
CA ARG A 321 2.59 -6.55 2.03
C ARG A 321 1.51 -6.36 3.10
N ASN A 322 0.31 -6.89 2.88
CA ASN A 322 -0.77 -6.83 3.86
C ASN A 322 -0.65 -8.02 4.79
N VAL A 323 0.11 -7.90 5.87
CA VAL A 323 0.45 -8.99 6.79
C VAL A 323 -0.72 -9.28 7.73
N ILE A 324 -1.05 -10.57 7.87
CA ILE A 324 -1.97 -11.08 8.88
C ILE A 324 -1.20 -11.34 10.18
N VAL A 325 -1.74 -10.89 11.31
CA VAL A 325 -1.15 -11.08 12.64
C VAL A 325 -2.13 -11.78 13.57
N GLU A 326 -1.68 -12.88 14.16
CA GLU A 326 -2.48 -13.77 15.01
C GLU A 326 -1.79 -14.09 16.36
N THR A 327 -0.58 -13.55 16.60
CA THR A 327 0.18 -13.78 17.84
C THR A 327 0.16 -12.54 18.71
N PHE A 328 -0.50 -12.66 19.86
CA PHE A 328 -0.73 -11.55 20.80
C PHE A 328 -0.30 -11.90 22.22
N GLU A 329 0.29 -10.94 22.91
CA GLU A 329 0.45 -10.98 24.37
C GLU A 329 -0.88 -10.63 25.04
N ASN A 330 -1.18 -11.21 26.20
CA ASN A 330 -2.42 -10.93 26.91
C ASN A 330 -2.39 -9.52 27.52
N SER A 331 -3.27 -8.63 27.07
CA SER A 331 -3.35 -7.25 27.56
C SER A 331 -4.74 -6.64 27.35
N SER A 332 -4.99 -5.47 27.94
CA SER A 332 -6.23 -4.72 27.67
C SER A 332 -6.36 -4.29 26.20
N LEU A 333 -5.25 -4.19 25.45
CA LEU A 333 -5.25 -3.79 24.04
C LEU A 333 -5.64 -4.96 23.10
N THR A 334 -5.33 -6.18 23.52
CA THR A 334 -5.49 -7.42 22.74
C THR A 334 -6.62 -8.30 23.25
N LYS A 335 -7.47 -7.75 24.13
CA LYS A 335 -8.63 -8.46 24.67
C LYS A 335 -9.58 -8.86 23.55
N ASP A 336 -9.90 -10.15 23.48
CA ASP A 336 -10.80 -10.75 22.49
C ASP A 336 -10.38 -10.50 21.04
N ILE A 337 -9.08 -10.34 20.77
CA ILE A 337 -8.50 -10.18 19.43
C ILE A 337 -7.92 -11.50 18.96
N ASP A 338 -8.41 -12.02 17.84
CA ASP A 338 -7.91 -13.24 17.21
C ASP A 338 -7.04 -12.92 15.99
N THR A 339 -7.37 -11.86 15.23
CA THR A 339 -6.63 -11.52 14.00
C THR A 339 -6.62 -10.03 13.70
N LEU A 340 -5.43 -9.49 13.41
CA LEU A 340 -5.25 -8.14 12.84
C LEU A 340 -4.72 -8.21 11.42
N ILE A 341 -5.10 -7.22 10.59
CA ILE A 341 -4.57 -7.05 9.24
C ILE A 341 -3.82 -5.73 9.16
N ILE A 342 -2.51 -5.81 8.94
CA ILE A 342 -1.57 -4.69 8.90
C ILE A 342 -1.11 -4.49 7.46
N PHE A 343 -1.18 -3.28 6.92
CA PHE A 343 -1.08 -3.05 5.47
C PHE A 343 0.29 -2.63 5.01
N THR A 344 0.97 -1.83 5.84
CA THR A 344 2.26 -1.25 5.53
C THR A 344 3.21 -1.39 6.70
N GLY A 345 2.96 -2.29 7.65
CA GLY A 345 3.71 -2.35 8.91
C GLY A 345 5.23 -2.48 8.76
N THR A 346 5.98 -1.89 9.70
CA THR A 346 7.41 -2.17 9.91
C THR A 346 7.66 -3.01 11.17
N SER A 347 8.92 -3.37 11.44
CA SER A 347 9.33 -4.01 12.69
C SER A 347 9.65 -2.95 13.75
N ILE A 348 9.29 -3.23 14.99
CA ILE A 348 9.67 -2.46 16.17
C ILE A 348 10.74 -3.25 16.94
N TYR A 349 11.93 -2.67 17.06
CA TYR A 349 13.00 -3.20 17.91
C TYR A 349 12.83 -2.63 19.32
N THR A 350 12.70 -3.51 20.31
CA THR A 350 12.49 -3.12 21.71
C THR A 350 12.79 -4.27 22.67
N ASN A 351 13.13 -3.91 23.92
CA ASN A 351 13.16 -4.83 25.07
C ASN A 351 11.91 -4.72 25.94
N ALA A 352 10.94 -3.88 25.56
CA ALA A 352 9.66 -3.73 26.24
C ALA A 352 8.70 -4.88 25.89
N THR A 353 7.47 -4.83 26.41
CA THR A 353 6.45 -5.85 26.15
C THR A 353 6.04 -5.81 24.68
N LYS A 354 6.23 -6.93 23.98
CA LYS A 354 5.82 -7.11 22.58
C LYS A 354 4.35 -7.55 22.57
N ILE A 355 3.45 -6.65 22.17
CA ILE A 355 2.01 -6.87 22.25
C ILE A 355 1.48 -7.71 21.09
N ALA A 356 2.04 -7.51 19.89
CA ALA A 356 1.68 -8.29 18.71
C ALA A 356 2.92 -8.60 17.87
N LEU A 357 3.03 -9.85 17.41
CA LEU A 357 4.14 -10.34 16.60
C LEU A 357 3.62 -10.97 15.30
N THR A 358 4.32 -10.73 14.20
CA THR A 358 4.05 -11.42 12.93
C THR A 358 4.47 -12.89 12.99
N SER A 359 3.96 -13.67 12.06
CA SER A 359 4.44 -15.04 11.78
C SER A 359 5.93 -15.08 11.42
N SER A 360 6.56 -16.24 11.59
CA SER A 360 7.98 -16.46 11.29
C SER A 360 8.34 -16.39 9.80
N ASP A 361 7.36 -16.51 8.90
CA ASP A 361 7.56 -16.39 7.44
C ASP A 361 7.63 -14.94 6.98
N THR A 362 7.22 -14.00 7.83
CA THR A 362 7.25 -12.57 7.51
C THR A 362 8.70 -12.08 7.33
N LYS A 363 8.90 -11.25 6.32
CA LYS A 363 10.20 -10.69 5.92
C LYS A 363 10.19 -9.18 5.99
N MET A 364 11.35 -8.61 6.34
CA MET A 364 11.62 -7.19 6.21
C MET A 364 12.16 -6.88 4.80
N ALA A 365 11.54 -5.94 4.08
CA ALA A 365 11.88 -5.61 2.69
C ALA A 365 13.35 -5.24 2.46
N ILE A 366 14.02 -4.62 3.43
CA ILE A 366 15.43 -4.20 3.30
C ILE A 366 16.41 -5.36 3.52
N THR A 367 16.09 -6.33 4.38
CA THR A 367 17.01 -7.41 4.73
C THR A 367 16.70 -8.73 4.02
N ASP A 368 15.47 -8.87 3.52
CA ASP A 368 14.92 -10.09 2.90
C ASP A 368 15.03 -11.34 3.81
N ARG A 369 15.12 -11.12 5.13
CA ARG A 369 15.21 -12.20 6.13
C ARG A 369 13.85 -12.48 6.72
N ALA A 370 13.47 -13.75 6.73
CA ALA A 370 12.28 -14.24 7.39
C ALA A 370 12.53 -14.36 8.89
N SER A 371 11.65 -13.75 9.69
CA SER A 371 11.64 -13.83 11.14
C SER A 371 10.32 -13.32 11.71
N GLU A 372 10.05 -13.61 12.98
CA GLU A 372 8.98 -12.92 13.70
C GLU A 372 9.37 -11.46 13.95
N HIS A 373 8.44 -10.54 13.68
CA HIS A 373 8.64 -9.10 13.86
C HIS A 373 7.61 -8.53 14.84
N THR A 374 8.07 -7.70 15.77
CA THR A 374 7.14 -6.95 16.66
C THR A 374 6.49 -5.84 15.85
N ILE A 375 5.16 -5.75 15.88
CA ILE A 375 4.41 -4.68 15.20
C ILE A 375 3.68 -3.74 16.16
N ILE A 376 3.42 -4.21 17.38
CA ILE A 376 2.83 -3.43 18.47
C ILE A 376 3.65 -3.71 19.72
N ALA A 377 4.08 -2.66 20.41
CA ALA A 377 4.85 -2.80 21.65
C ALA A 377 4.43 -1.77 22.69
N LEU A 378 4.49 -2.15 23.97
CA LEU A 378 4.10 -1.30 25.08
C LEU A 378 5.22 -1.22 26.12
N ASN A 379 5.61 0.00 26.48
CA ASN A 379 6.57 0.30 27.54
C ASN A 379 5.92 1.23 28.56
N GLY A 380 5.39 0.67 29.66
CA GLY A 380 4.61 1.42 30.64
C GLY A 380 3.36 2.02 29.99
N THR A 381 3.32 3.35 29.85
CA THR A 381 2.22 4.11 29.23
C THR A 381 2.54 4.60 27.82
N VAL A 382 3.62 4.11 27.20
CA VAL A 382 4.01 4.45 25.82
C VAL A 382 3.75 3.26 24.91
N LEU A 383 2.82 3.44 23.96
CA LEU A 383 2.44 2.45 22.95
C LEU A 383 3.13 2.80 21.62
N ALA A 384 3.80 1.83 21.02
CA ALA A 384 4.40 1.93 19.71
C ALA A 384 3.59 1.10 18.69
N LEU A 385 3.21 1.72 17.56
CA LEU A 385 2.45 1.09 16.47
C LEU A 385 3.24 1.16 15.17
N SER A 386 3.43 0.03 14.50
CA SER A 386 4.23 -0.05 13.28
C SER A 386 3.50 0.36 12.00
N ASP A 387 2.23 0.71 12.11
CA ASP A 387 1.33 1.08 11.02
C ASP A 387 0.19 1.93 11.61
N ILE A 388 -0.37 2.85 10.81
CA ILE A 388 -1.62 3.56 11.11
C ILE A 388 -2.75 3.17 10.15
N THR A 389 -2.43 2.56 9.01
CA THR A 389 -3.35 2.27 7.91
C THR A 389 -4.48 1.35 8.34
N PHE A 390 -4.22 0.38 9.21
CA PHE A 390 -5.24 -0.54 9.71
C PHE A 390 -6.35 0.13 10.55
N MET A 391 -6.13 1.37 11.03
CA MET A 391 -7.12 2.17 11.78
C MET A 391 -7.93 3.11 10.89
N LEU A 392 -7.59 3.23 9.60
CA LEU A 392 -8.32 4.11 8.68
C LEU A 392 -9.70 3.54 8.38
N ASP A 393 -10.68 4.42 8.12
CA ASP A 393 -12.09 4.04 7.94
C ASP A 393 -12.32 2.91 6.90
N PRO A 394 -11.60 2.83 5.75
CA PRO A 394 -11.77 1.70 4.84
C PRO A 394 -11.31 0.34 5.40
N PHE A 395 -10.37 0.34 6.34
CA PHE A 395 -9.61 -0.84 6.78
C PHE A 395 -9.86 -1.24 8.23
N ILE A 396 -10.40 -0.34 9.04
CA ILE A 396 -10.76 -0.60 10.45
C ILE A 396 -11.76 -1.75 10.58
N GLN A 397 -12.62 -1.96 9.58
CA GLN A 397 -13.64 -3.02 9.60
C GLN A 397 -13.12 -4.41 9.19
N LEU A 398 -11.82 -4.56 8.89
CA LEU A 398 -11.26 -5.86 8.51
C LEU A 398 -10.78 -6.65 9.72
N ALA A 399 -11.13 -7.93 9.78
CA ALA A 399 -10.82 -8.82 10.90
C ALA A 399 -11.21 -8.17 12.25
N ASP A 400 -10.34 -8.24 13.27
CA ASP A 400 -10.57 -7.59 14.57
C ASP A 400 -9.94 -6.19 14.67
N ASN A 401 -9.59 -5.54 13.55
CA ASN A 401 -8.99 -4.20 13.57
C ASN A 401 -9.88 -3.19 14.34
N GLU A 402 -11.20 -3.24 14.14
CA GLU A 402 -12.15 -2.36 14.82
C GLU A 402 -12.14 -2.60 16.33
N LYS A 403 -12.14 -3.87 16.74
CA LYS A 403 -12.11 -4.25 18.15
C LYS A 403 -10.79 -3.83 18.81
N PHE A 404 -9.66 -3.94 18.12
CA PHE A 404 -8.39 -3.40 18.61
C PHE A 404 -8.48 -1.89 18.79
N VAL A 405 -9.09 -1.17 17.84
CA VAL A 405 -9.31 0.27 17.96
C VAL A 405 -10.21 0.59 19.15
N ASP A 406 -11.29 -0.17 19.40
CA ASP A 406 -12.13 0.00 20.59
C ASP A 406 -11.33 -0.18 21.88
N ASN A 407 -10.51 -1.24 21.97
CA ASN A 407 -9.61 -1.49 23.09
C ASN A 407 -8.57 -0.36 23.26
N LEU A 408 -8.04 0.18 22.16
CA LEU A 408 -7.13 1.32 22.17
C LEU A 408 -7.81 2.58 22.69
N VAL A 409 -9.03 2.88 22.23
CA VAL A 409 -9.81 4.03 22.70
C VAL A 409 -10.08 3.92 24.20
N ASP A 410 -10.47 2.74 24.69
CA ASP A 410 -10.64 2.48 26.12
C ASP A 410 -9.33 2.67 26.89
N TRP A 411 -8.22 2.14 26.36
CA TRP A 411 -6.90 2.32 26.96
C TRP A 411 -6.48 3.78 26.99
N LEU A 412 -6.80 4.60 25.98
CA LEU A 412 -6.49 6.03 25.91
C LEU A 412 -7.29 6.83 26.95
N LEU A 413 -8.57 6.51 27.14
CA LEU A 413 -9.49 7.28 27.98
C LEU A 413 -9.57 6.81 29.44
N CYS A 414 -9.07 5.61 29.76
CA CYS A 414 -9.03 5.08 31.13
C CYS A 414 -8.25 6.00 32.09
N ASP A 415 -8.85 6.41 33.21
CA ASP A 415 -8.19 7.31 34.16
C ASP A 415 -7.11 6.57 34.98
N LEU A 416 -6.13 7.31 35.53
CA LEU A 416 -5.01 6.72 36.28
C LEU A 416 -5.47 5.97 37.55
N GLU A 417 -6.59 6.36 38.15
CA GLU A 417 -7.10 5.82 39.43
C GLU A 417 -7.89 4.50 39.26
N GLU A 418 -8.40 4.19 38.07
CA GLU A 418 -9.14 2.93 37.80
C GLU A 418 -8.22 1.73 37.54
N ARG A 419 -6.89 1.91 37.61
CA ARG A 419 -5.88 0.89 37.30
C ARG A 419 -5.37 0.10 38.50
N GLU A 420 -5.69 0.54 39.73
CA GLU A 420 -5.31 -0.14 40.98
C GLU A 420 -6.46 -0.96 41.60
N GLY A 421 -7.60 -1.09 40.89
CA GLY A 421 -8.80 -1.77 41.35
C GLY A 421 -8.92 -3.23 40.94
#